data_AF-A0A6J5ZY51-F1
#
_entry.id   AF-A0A6J5ZY51-F1
#
_cell.length_a   1.000
_cell.length_b   1.000
_cell.length_c   1.000
_cell.angle_alpha   90.00
_cell.angle_beta   90.00
_cell.angle_gamma   90.00
#
_symmetry.space_group_name_H-M   'P 1'
#
loop_
_entity.id
_entity.type
_entity.pdbx_description
1 polymer ?
#
loop_
_entity_poly.entity_id
_entity_poly.type
_entity_poly.pdbx_seq_one_letter_code
_entity_poly.pdbx_strand_id
1 'polypeptide(L)'
;MAALLLEHGAGSRTLLDRQDEVDERAARRSLQLQVAQLDRLISAAICEAFPDRLELPAAPTHGPRLQSLGQLELLRDQMIGSLREAREALAARELQREASRELLARMLLDPGSHRRVRISQRELGVGGCGVWSVSARLGPMGRLMGWWRVKLSSGCPLAT
;
A
#
# COMPACT_ATOMS: atom_id res chain seq x y z
N MET A 1 -3.75 -34.24 -65.55
CA MET A 1 -3.22 -32.96 -65.00
C MET A 1 -4.07 -32.47 -63.84
N ALA A 2 -4.06 -33.21 -62.72
CA ALA A 2 -4.81 -32.84 -61.50
C ALA A 2 -4.09 -33.43 -60.29
N ALA A 3 -2.99 -32.82 -59.86
CA ALA A 3 -2.24 -33.29 -58.68
C ALA A 3 -1.28 -32.22 -58.09
N LEU A 4 -1.64 -30.94 -58.05
CA LEU A 4 -0.73 -29.89 -57.53
C LEU A 4 -1.35 -28.81 -56.63
N LEU A 5 -2.63 -28.89 -56.26
CA LEU A 5 -3.29 -27.83 -55.47
C LEU A 5 -3.71 -28.21 -54.04
N LEU A 6 -3.45 -29.43 -53.55
CA LEU A 6 -3.85 -29.83 -52.19
C LEU A 6 -2.73 -29.73 -51.12
N GLU A 7 -1.46 -29.62 -51.53
CA GLU A 7 -0.31 -29.58 -50.60
C GLU A 7 -0.05 -28.18 -49.98
N HIS A 8 -0.52 -27.10 -50.61
CA HIS A 8 -0.24 -25.72 -50.15
C HIS A 8 -1.11 -25.24 -48.96
N GLY A 9 -2.23 -25.92 -48.69
CA GLY A 9 -3.14 -25.56 -47.59
C GLY A 9 -2.71 -26.08 -46.21
N ALA A 10 -2.04 -27.23 -46.17
CA ALA A 10 -1.59 -27.85 -44.92
C ALA A 10 -0.34 -27.14 -44.35
N GLY A 11 0.62 -26.79 -45.21
CA GLY A 11 1.83 -26.06 -44.80
C GLY A 11 1.54 -24.65 -44.26
N SER A 12 0.59 -23.93 -44.88
CA SER A 12 0.20 -22.57 -44.46
C SER A 12 -0.49 -22.56 -43.09
N ARG A 13 -1.35 -23.55 -42.80
CA ARG A 13 -2.03 -23.68 -41.51
C ARG A 13 -1.06 -23.97 -40.35
N THR A 14 -0.08 -24.86 -40.56
CA THR A 14 0.92 -25.20 -39.55
C THR A 14 1.86 -24.03 -39.22
N LEU A 15 2.15 -23.17 -40.20
CA LEU A 15 2.97 -21.98 -39.98
C LEU A 15 2.20 -20.93 -39.15
N LEU A 16 0.92 -20.71 -39.45
CA LEU A 16 0.06 -19.80 -38.68
C LEU A 16 -0.12 -20.28 -37.23
N ASP A 17 -0.43 -21.55 -37.03
CA ASP A 17 -0.56 -22.15 -35.69
C ASP A 17 0.73 -22.03 -34.87
N ARG A 18 1.89 -22.29 -35.51
CA ARG A 18 3.20 -22.11 -34.86
C ARG A 18 3.49 -20.64 -34.54
N GLN A 19 3.10 -19.71 -35.40
CA GLN A 19 3.23 -18.27 -35.16
C GLN A 19 2.35 -17.85 -33.98
N ASP A 20 1.09 -18.27 -33.97
CA ASP A 20 0.13 -18.00 -32.88
C ASP A 20 0.66 -18.54 -31.53
N GLU A 21 1.20 -19.76 -31.49
CA GLU A 21 1.80 -20.28 -30.26
C GLU A 21 3.05 -19.51 -29.82
N VAL A 22 3.89 -19.06 -30.76
CA VAL A 22 5.10 -18.27 -30.45
C VAL A 22 4.69 -16.90 -29.90
N ASP A 23 3.69 -16.27 -30.49
CA ASP A 23 3.12 -15.00 -30.06
C ASP A 23 2.45 -15.13 -28.70
N GLU A 24 1.69 -16.20 -28.45
CA GLU A 24 1.10 -16.47 -27.14
C GLU A 24 2.19 -16.69 -26.07
N ARG A 25 3.25 -17.45 -26.38
CA ARG A 25 4.39 -17.63 -25.47
C ARG A 25 5.12 -16.32 -25.19
N ALA A 26 5.20 -15.41 -26.16
CA ALA A 26 5.78 -14.08 -25.97
C ALA A 26 4.87 -13.20 -25.09
N ALA A 27 3.57 -13.18 -25.36
CA ALA A 27 2.56 -12.45 -24.57
C ALA A 27 2.54 -12.94 -23.11
N ARG A 28 2.54 -14.25 -22.90
CA ARG A 28 2.59 -14.87 -21.57
C ARG A 28 3.83 -14.46 -20.78
N ARG A 29 5.01 -14.47 -21.41
CA ARG A 29 6.27 -14.00 -20.78
C ARG A 29 6.18 -12.53 -20.41
N SER A 30 5.63 -11.68 -21.27
CA SER A 30 5.45 -10.25 -20.99
C SER A 30 4.51 -10.03 -19.79
N LEU A 31 3.36 -10.71 -19.74
CA LEU A 31 2.43 -10.60 -18.61
C LEU A 31 3.04 -11.09 -17.29
N GLN A 32 3.81 -12.18 -17.31
CA GLN A 32 4.51 -12.66 -16.12
C GLN A 32 5.50 -11.63 -15.57
N LEU A 33 6.23 -10.92 -16.45
CA LEU A 33 7.11 -9.83 -16.05
C LEU A 33 6.34 -8.65 -15.44
N GLN A 34 5.18 -8.31 -16.02
CA GLN A 34 4.30 -7.26 -15.48
C GLN A 34 3.77 -7.63 -14.10
N VAL A 35 3.28 -8.86 -13.92
CA VAL A 35 2.81 -9.38 -12.63
C VAL A 35 3.93 -9.32 -11.59
N ALA A 36 5.14 -9.79 -11.93
CA ALA A 36 6.28 -9.72 -11.03
C ALA A 36 6.68 -8.28 -10.67
N GLN A 37 6.53 -7.34 -11.59
CA GLN A 37 6.75 -5.92 -11.31
C GLN A 37 5.68 -5.35 -10.38
N LEU A 38 4.40 -5.64 -10.63
CA LEU A 38 3.28 -5.19 -9.79
C LEU A 38 3.39 -5.74 -8.37
N ASP A 39 3.79 -7.00 -8.22
CA ASP A 39 4.00 -7.64 -6.92
C ASP A 39 5.05 -6.89 -6.08
N ARG A 40 6.18 -6.51 -6.69
CA ARG A 40 7.21 -5.69 -6.04
C ARG A 40 6.67 -4.32 -5.63
N LEU A 41 5.85 -3.68 -6.48
CA LEU A 41 5.26 -2.37 -6.18
C LEU A 41 4.24 -2.44 -5.04
N ILE A 42 3.40 -3.48 -5.01
CA ILE A 42 2.44 -3.71 -3.92
C ILE A 42 3.19 -4.01 -2.62
N SER A 43 4.22 -4.86 -2.66
CA SER A 43 5.07 -5.15 -1.51
C SER A 43 5.71 -3.89 -0.94
N ALA A 44 6.22 -3.01 -1.81
CA ALA A 44 6.76 -1.72 -1.38
C ALA A 44 5.70 -0.82 -0.72
N ALA A 45 4.49 -0.73 -1.30
CA ALA A 45 3.38 0.02 -0.73
C ALA A 45 2.94 -0.52 0.65
N ILE A 46 2.97 -1.85 0.84
CA ILE A 46 2.67 -2.48 2.13
C ILE A 46 3.75 -2.10 3.16
N CYS A 47 5.03 -2.18 2.81
CA CYS A 47 6.13 -1.78 3.69
C CYS A 47 6.06 -0.30 4.09
N GLU A 48 5.62 0.57 3.19
CA GLU A 48 5.40 1.99 3.50
C GLU A 48 4.21 2.20 4.46
N ALA A 49 3.13 1.43 4.28
CA ALA A 49 1.93 1.50 5.10
C ALA A 49 2.14 0.98 6.54
N PHE A 50 3.00 -0.04 6.70
CA PHE A 50 3.27 -0.72 7.96
C PHE A 50 4.79 -0.75 8.19
N PRO A 51 5.36 0.27 8.84
CA PRO A 51 6.80 0.38 9.02
C PRO A 51 7.37 -0.66 10.01
N ASP A 52 6.51 -1.29 10.81
CA ASP A 52 6.91 -2.35 11.72
C ASP A 52 7.31 -3.59 10.90
N ARG A 53 8.62 -3.86 10.84
CA ARG A 53 9.17 -5.04 10.16
C ARG A 53 8.83 -6.29 10.93
N LEU A 54 8.09 -7.19 10.30
CA LEU A 54 8.02 -8.59 10.70
C LEU A 54 9.06 -9.37 9.89
N GLU A 55 9.96 -10.09 10.55
CA GLU A 55 10.81 -11.05 9.86
C GLU A 55 9.95 -12.24 9.43
N LEU A 56 9.73 -12.34 8.12
CA LEU A 56 8.99 -13.46 7.54
C LEU A 56 9.98 -14.54 7.12
N PRO A 57 9.73 -15.82 7.44
CA PRO A 57 10.50 -16.92 6.85
C PRO A 57 10.34 -16.86 5.33
N ALA A 58 11.40 -17.22 4.60
CA ALA A 58 11.35 -17.28 3.15
C ALA A 58 10.17 -18.16 2.71
N ALA A 59 9.27 -17.59 1.90
CA ALA A 59 8.12 -18.32 1.42
C ALA A 59 8.61 -19.52 0.57
N PRO A 60 8.03 -20.72 0.72
CA PRO A 60 8.32 -21.83 -0.15
C PRO A 60 7.99 -21.43 -1.58
N THR A 61 8.93 -21.66 -2.50
CA THR A 61 8.70 -21.44 -3.92
C THR A 61 7.62 -22.42 -4.38
N HIS A 62 6.39 -21.96 -4.52
CA HIS A 62 5.35 -22.77 -5.14
C HIS A 62 5.76 -23.05 -6.59
N GLY A 63 5.77 -24.34 -6.96
CA GLY A 63 6.09 -24.77 -8.31
C GLY A 63 5.16 -24.13 -9.34
N PRO A 64 5.60 -24.02 -10.60
CA PRO A 64 4.90 -23.27 -11.64
C PRO A 64 3.51 -23.85 -11.87
N ARG A 65 2.47 -23.12 -11.45
CA ARG A 65 1.12 -23.33 -11.97
C ARG A 65 1.09 -22.68 -13.35
N LEU A 66 0.89 -23.48 -14.39
CA LEU A 66 0.70 -22.97 -15.75
C LEU A 66 -0.63 -22.22 -15.80
N GLN A 67 -0.60 -20.92 -15.49
CA GLN A 67 -1.74 -20.03 -15.72
C GLN A 67 -1.95 -19.86 -17.22
N SER A 68 -3.21 -19.86 -17.64
CA SER A 68 -3.56 -19.48 -19.02
C SER A 68 -3.30 -18.00 -19.25
N LEU A 69 -3.21 -17.58 -20.52
CA LEU A 69 -3.01 -16.17 -20.87
C LEU A 69 -4.08 -15.26 -20.24
N GLY A 70 -5.36 -15.61 -20.39
CA GLY A 70 -6.47 -14.84 -19.82
C GLY A 70 -6.46 -14.79 -18.28
N GLN A 71 -5.96 -15.83 -17.61
CA GLN A 71 -5.78 -15.79 -16.15
C GLN A 71 -4.72 -14.77 -15.72
N LEU A 72 -3.63 -14.63 -16.49
CA LEU A 72 -2.60 -13.64 -16.23
C LEU A 72 -3.09 -12.21 -16.48
N GLU A 73 -3.94 -12.00 -17.48
CA GLU A 73 -4.55 -10.70 -17.73
C GLU A 73 -5.48 -10.28 -16.59
N LEU A 74 -6.37 -11.19 -16.16
CA LEU A 74 -7.25 -10.96 -15.01
C LEU A 74 -6.45 -10.66 -13.73
N LEU A 75 -5.37 -11.43 -13.49
CA LEU A 75 -4.49 -11.21 -12.35
C LEU A 75 -3.81 -9.84 -12.42
N ARG A 76 -3.28 -9.46 -13.59
CA ARG A 76 -2.67 -8.14 -13.81
C ARG A 76 -3.68 -7.03 -13.51
N ASP A 77 -4.89 -7.13 -14.05
CA ASP A 77 -5.90 -6.08 -13.91
C ASP A 77 -6.36 -5.94 -12.45
N GLN A 78 -6.52 -7.06 -11.74
CA GLN A 78 -6.77 -7.07 -10.30
C GLN A 78 -5.63 -6.38 -9.52
N MET A 79 -4.38 -6.72 -9.81
CA MET A 79 -3.21 -6.14 -9.14
C MET A 79 -3.05 -4.64 -9.44
N ILE A 80 -3.34 -4.19 -10.66
CA ILE A 80 -3.38 -2.76 -11.00
C ILE A 80 -4.42 -2.05 -10.15
N GLY A 81 -5.62 -2.62 -10.02
CA GLY A 81 -6.68 -2.11 -9.15
C GLY A 81 -6.23 -1.99 -7.70
N SER A 82 -5.68 -3.07 -7.12
CA SER A 82 -5.19 -3.08 -5.74
C SER A 82 -4.03 -2.10 -5.51
N LEU A 83 -3.10 -1.96 -6.46
CA LEU A 83 -2.01 -1.00 -6.34
C LEU A 83 -2.52 0.45 -6.35
N ARG A 84 -3.52 0.75 -7.18
CA ARG A 84 -4.15 2.07 -7.22
C ARG A 84 -4.83 2.38 -5.88
N GLU A 85 -5.65 1.47 -5.36
CA GLU A 85 -6.31 1.62 -4.07
C GLU A 85 -5.31 1.79 -2.92
N ALA A 86 -4.23 1.01 -2.92
CA ALA A 86 -3.17 1.13 -1.92
C ALA A 86 -2.49 2.51 -1.97
N ARG A 87 -2.19 3.03 -3.16
CA ARG A 87 -1.60 4.37 -3.34
C ARG A 87 -2.56 5.47 -2.89
N GLU A 88 -3.83 5.38 -3.24
CA GLU A 88 -4.85 6.34 -2.81
C GLU A 88 -4.98 6.34 -1.27
N ALA A 89 -5.00 5.16 -0.65
CA ALA A 89 -5.04 5.05 0.80
C ALA A 89 -3.77 5.61 1.49
N LEU A 90 -2.58 5.37 0.92
CA LEU A 90 -1.32 5.96 1.41
C LEU A 90 -1.34 7.48 1.32
N ALA A 91 -1.75 8.04 0.18
CA ALA A 91 -1.85 9.48 -0.01
C ALA A 91 -2.85 10.12 0.98
N ALA A 92 -4.01 9.49 1.19
CA ALA A 92 -5.00 9.95 2.16
C ALA A 92 -4.45 9.93 3.60
N ARG A 93 -3.70 8.88 3.97
CA ARG A 93 -3.04 8.80 5.28
C ARG A 93 -1.99 9.89 5.47
N GLU A 94 -1.20 10.21 4.45
CA GLU A 94 -0.21 11.27 4.57
C GLU A 94 -0.85 12.65 4.71
N LEU A 95 -1.95 12.91 4.00
CA LEU A 95 -2.74 14.12 4.19
C LEU A 95 -3.26 14.24 5.64
N GLN A 96 -3.76 13.15 6.22
CA GLN A 96 -4.21 13.12 7.62
C GLN A 96 -3.06 13.36 8.60
N ARG A 97 -1.87 12.80 8.33
CA ARG A 97 -0.66 13.01 9.14
C ARG A 97 -0.23 14.47 9.09
N GLU A 98 -0.23 15.08 7.91
CA GLU A 98 0.14 16.49 7.76
C GLU A 98 -0.82 17.41 8.51
N ALA A 99 -2.13 17.20 8.35
CA ALA A 99 -3.14 17.94 9.12
C ALA A 99 -2.97 17.76 10.63
N SER A 100 -2.57 16.57 11.08
CA SER A 100 -2.27 16.29 12.50
C SER A 100 -1.01 17.00 12.98
N ARG A 101 0.04 17.07 12.17
CA ARG A 101 1.28 17.83 12.47
C ARG A 101 1.00 19.32 12.56
N GLU A 102 0.24 19.87 11.62
CA GLU A 102 -0.21 21.27 11.67
C GLU A 102 -1.04 21.56 12.92
N LEU A 103 -1.96 20.66 13.28
CA LEU A 103 -2.76 20.81 14.48
C LEU A 103 -1.89 20.78 15.75
N LEU A 104 -0.89 19.89 15.81
CA LEU A 104 0.06 19.87 16.92
C LEU A 104 0.88 21.18 17.00
N ALA A 105 1.31 21.72 15.86
CA ALA A 105 2.00 23.01 15.83
C ALA A 105 1.11 24.14 16.37
N ARG A 106 -0.17 24.17 15.98
CA ARG A 106 -1.17 25.12 16.54
C ARG A 106 -1.38 24.92 18.05
N MET A 107 -1.42 23.68 18.53
CA MET A 107 -1.50 23.37 19.96
C MET A 107 -0.29 23.89 20.75
N LEU A 108 0.91 23.82 20.17
CA LEU A 108 2.13 24.31 20.82
C LEU A 108 2.16 25.84 20.90
N LEU A 109 1.66 26.54 19.88
CA LEU A 109 1.57 28.00 19.84
C LEU A 109 0.48 28.54 20.77
N ASP A 110 -0.72 27.96 20.71
CA ASP A 110 -1.86 28.33 21.56
C ASP A 110 -2.52 27.10 22.20
N PRO A 111 -1.95 26.60 23.31
CA PRO A 111 -2.50 25.44 23.99
C PRO A 111 -3.89 25.71 24.61
N GLY A 112 -4.22 26.95 24.98
CA GLY A 112 -5.47 27.27 25.67
C GLY A 112 -6.72 27.05 24.81
N SER A 113 -6.63 27.42 23.53
CA SER A 113 -7.70 27.21 22.55
C SER A 113 -7.89 25.73 22.19
N HIS A 114 -6.84 24.91 22.32
CA HIS A 114 -6.85 23.51 21.91
C HIS A 114 -6.97 22.52 23.09
N ARG A 115 -7.50 22.96 24.24
CA ARG A 115 -7.53 22.17 25.48
C ARG A 115 -8.26 20.81 25.44
N ARG A 116 -9.15 20.61 24.46
CA ARG A 116 -9.94 19.37 24.27
C ARG A 116 -9.35 18.46 23.18
N VAL A 117 -8.34 18.93 22.46
CA VAL A 117 -7.70 18.19 21.37
C VAL A 117 -6.74 17.15 21.94
N ARG A 118 -6.77 15.97 21.32
CA ARG A 118 -5.83 14.87 21.57
C ARG A 118 -5.30 14.39 20.23
N ILE A 119 -4.00 14.17 20.16
CA ILE A 119 -3.33 13.64 18.96
C ILE A 119 -2.44 12.49 19.39
N SER A 120 -2.74 11.29 18.92
CA SER A 120 -1.93 10.09 19.13
C SER A 120 -0.66 10.12 18.27
N GLN A 121 0.38 9.40 18.69
CA GLN A 121 1.58 9.21 17.87
C GLN A 121 1.27 8.52 16.53
N ARG A 122 0.27 7.62 16.51
CA ARG A 122 -0.21 6.95 15.29
C ARG A 122 -0.76 7.94 14.25
N GLU A 123 -1.53 8.92 14.68
CA GLU A 123 -2.06 9.99 13.80
C GLU A 123 -0.93 10.85 13.21
N LEU A 124 0.18 11.01 13.93
CA LEU A 124 1.37 11.74 13.45
C LEU A 124 2.27 10.89 12.54
N GLY A 125 2.00 9.59 12.41
CA GLY A 125 2.87 8.64 11.72
C GLY A 125 4.17 8.32 12.47
N VAL A 126 4.22 8.61 13.77
CA VAL A 126 5.38 8.31 14.62
C VAL A 126 5.09 7.02 15.40
N GLY A 127 6.09 6.16 15.54
CA GLY A 127 5.97 4.96 16.37
C GLY A 127 5.71 5.29 17.85
N GLY A 128 5.14 4.33 18.58
CA GLY A 128 4.84 4.44 20.00
C GLY A 128 3.35 4.62 20.31
N CYS A 129 3.04 4.61 21.60
CA CYS A 129 1.67 4.59 22.12
C CYS A 129 1.27 5.89 22.82
N GLY A 130 2.06 6.96 22.65
CA GLY A 130 1.83 8.21 23.35
C GLY A 130 0.71 9.07 22.76
N VAL A 131 0.17 9.97 23.57
CA VAL A 131 -0.86 10.94 23.18
C VAL A 131 -0.46 12.35 23.60
N TRP A 132 -0.42 13.26 22.63
CA TRP A 132 -0.28 14.68 22.84
C TRP A 132 -1.61 15.26 23.32
N SER A 133 -1.57 15.98 24.44
CA SER A 133 -2.75 16.63 25.02
C SER A 133 -2.35 17.89 25.76
N VAL A 134 -3.28 18.81 25.92
CA VAL A 134 -3.07 20.00 26.74
C VAL A 134 -3.39 19.68 28.20
N SER A 135 -2.61 20.25 29.12
CA SER A 135 -2.89 20.20 30.55
C SER A 135 -2.63 21.55 31.20
N ALA A 136 -3.42 21.88 32.22
CA ALA A 136 -3.21 23.09 33.01
C ALA A 136 -1.94 22.96 33.86
N ARG A 137 -1.13 24.03 33.91
CA ARG A 137 0.05 24.12 34.78
C ARG A 137 -0.45 24.39 36.20
N LEU A 138 -0.01 23.64 37.22
CA LEU A 138 -0.47 23.83 38.61
C LEU A 138 -1.95 23.48 38.86
N GLY A 139 -2.51 22.53 38.12
CA GLY A 139 -3.84 21.96 38.43
C GLY A 139 -5.00 22.97 38.26
N PRO A 140 -5.97 23.04 39.18
CA PRO A 140 -7.15 23.91 39.06
C PRO A 140 -6.82 25.40 38.92
N MET A 141 -5.79 25.89 39.60
CA MET A 141 -5.40 27.31 39.54
C MET A 141 -4.88 27.68 38.15
N GLY A 142 -4.10 26.81 37.51
CA GLY A 142 -3.69 27.03 36.13
C GLY A 142 -4.85 27.09 35.15
N ARG A 143 -5.92 26.33 35.41
CA ARG A 143 -7.11 26.39 34.58
C ARG A 143 -7.79 27.76 34.67
N LEU A 144 -7.88 28.31 35.87
CA LEU A 144 -8.46 29.63 36.12
C LEU A 144 -7.60 30.76 35.54
N MET A 145 -6.28 30.65 35.65
CA MET A 145 -5.33 31.66 35.17
C MET A 145 -4.96 31.51 33.69
N GLY A 146 -5.53 30.52 32.99
CA GLY A 146 -5.21 30.26 31.59
C GLY A 146 -3.78 29.75 31.35
N TRP A 147 -3.14 29.15 32.34
CA TRP A 147 -1.79 28.61 32.23
C TRP A 147 -1.83 27.18 31.68
N TRP A 148 -1.56 27.05 30.39
CA TRP A 148 -1.62 25.77 29.69
C TRP A 148 -0.24 25.29 29.23
N ARG A 149 -0.10 23.98 29.07
CA ARG A 149 1.08 23.32 28.51
C ARG A 149 0.64 22.11 27.68
N VAL A 150 1.28 21.90 26.55
CA VAL A 150 1.19 20.64 25.80
C VAL A 150 2.08 19.58 26.47
N LYS A 151 1.53 18.39 26.70
CA LYS A 151 2.26 17.23 27.21
C LYS A 151 2.12 16.04 26.27
N LEU A 152 3.13 15.19 26.24
CA LEU A 152 3.04 13.83 25.68
C LEU A 152 2.84 12.86 26.85
N SER A 153 1.71 12.14 26.88
CA SER A 153 1.57 11.01 27.80
C SER A 153 2.29 9.80 27.21
N SER A 154 3.12 9.14 28.01
CA SER A 154 3.88 7.94 27.62
C SER A 154 3.14 6.61 27.87
N GLY A 155 1.91 6.65 28.38
CA GLY A 155 1.17 5.45 28.74
C GLY A 155 0.56 4.77 27.52
N CYS A 156 0.97 3.53 27.25
CA CYS A 156 0.20 2.63 26.39
C CYS A 156 -1.07 2.27 27.16
N PRO A 157 -2.29 2.56 26.66
CA PRO A 157 -3.48 1.99 27.26
C PRO A 157 -3.37 0.47 27.15
N LEU A 158 -3.38 -0.22 28.28
CA LEU A 158 -3.52 -1.69 28.29
C LEU A 158 -4.81 -2.00 27.53
N ALA A 159 -4.72 -2.87 26.52
CA ALA A 159 -5.88 -3.33 25.78
C ALA A 159 -6.94 -3.82 26.78
N THR A 160 -8.13 -3.21 26.73
CA THR A 160 -9.32 -3.71 27.44
C THR A 160 -9.94 -4.83 26.63
#